data_AF-A0A914VYT4-F1
#
_entry.id   AF-A0A914VYT4-F1
#
_cell.length_a   1.000
_cell.length_b   1.000
_cell.length_c   1.000
_cell.angle_alpha   90.00
_cell.angle_beta   90.00
_cell.angle_gamma   90.00
#
_symmetry.space_group_name_H-M   'P 1'
#
loop_
_entity.id
_entity.type
_entity.pdbx_description
1 polymer ?
#
loop_
_entity_poly.entity_id
_entity_poly.type
_entity_poly.pdbx_seq_one_letter_code
_entity_poly.pdbx_strand_id
1 'polypeptide(L)'
;MASVLRLTVLAVAFVALLGAVQADDTDKKKITKLQIGVKKRAEHCDTKSKKGDVLHMHYTGTLEDGTEFDSSRTRNDPFVFTLGSGQVIKGWDQGLLNMCEGEQRKLVIPADLGYGERGAPPKIPPGATLKFDVELLKIERRSDL
;
A
#
# COMPACT_ATOMS: atom_id res chain seq x y z
N MET A 1 -65.10 51.19 -34.61
CA MET A 1 -63.72 51.50 -35.01
C MET A 1 -62.81 51.18 -33.83
N ALA A 2 -61.84 50.26 -34.03
CA ALA A 2 -60.60 50.00 -33.25
C ALA A 2 -60.71 49.63 -31.74
N SER A 3 -59.93 48.73 -31.12
CA SER A 3 -58.97 47.68 -31.51
C SER A 3 -58.44 47.03 -30.21
N VAL A 4 -58.31 45.68 -30.18
CA VAL A 4 -57.35 44.75 -29.47
C VAL A 4 -56.91 45.01 -27.99
N LEU A 5 -56.59 44.03 -27.12
CA LEU A 5 -55.73 42.84 -27.28
C LEU A 5 -55.85 41.90 -26.04
N ARG A 6 -55.71 40.58 -26.27
CA ARG A 6 -55.72 39.45 -25.30
C ARG A 6 -54.37 39.30 -24.56
N LEU A 7 -54.32 38.59 -23.41
CA LEU A 7 -53.22 37.67 -22.99
C LEU A 7 -53.59 36.95 -21.66
N THR A 8 -54.06 35.70 -21.65
CA THR A 8 -53.36 34.38 -21.49
C THR A 8 -53.02 33.91 -20.06
N VAL A 9 -53.49 32.69 -19.76
CA VAL A 9 -53.29 31.83 -18.59
C VAL A 9 -51.85 31.30 -18.50
N LEU A 10 -51.31 31.11 -17.29
CA LEU A 10 -50.07 30.36 -17.05
C LEU A 10 -50.33 29.19 -16.10
N ALA A 11 -50.19 27.97 -16.65
CA ALA A 11 -50.16 26.71 -15.92
C ALA A 11 -48.76 26.49 -15.32
N VAL A 12 -48.69 26.09 -14.06
CA VAL A 12 -47.43 25.77 -13.37
C VAL A 12 -47.03 24.33 -13.72
N ALA A 13 -45.90 24.18 -14.40
CA ALA A 13 -45.34 22.89 -14.79
C ALA A 13 -44.64 22.20 -13.61
N PHE A 14 -44.99 20.93 -13.38
CA PHE A 14 -44.30 20.01 -12.48
C PHE A 14 -43.00 19.54 -13.16
N VAL A 15 -41.85 20.09 -12.79
CA VAL A 15 -40.55 19.64 -13.30
C VAL A 15 -40.02 18.54 -12.37
N ALA A 16 -39.97 17.32 -12.88
CA ALA A 16 -39.29 16.20 -12.24
C ALA A 16 -37.79 16.47 -12.19
N LEU A 17 -37.24 16.69 -10.99
CA LEU A 17 -35.80 16.66 -10.77
C LEU A 17 -35.31 15.22 -10.97
N LEU A 18 -34.70 14.93 -12.11
CA LEU A 18 -33.68 13.90 -12.18
C LEU A 18 -32.54 14.36 -11.26
N GLY A 19 -32.49 13.80 -10.06
CA GLY A 19 -31.29 13.87 -9.24
C GLY A 19 -30.16 13.19 -10.00
N ALA A 20 -29.23 13.99 -10.53
CA ALA A 20 -27.92 13.48 -10.87
C ALA A 20 -27.33 12.90 -9.59
N VAL A 21 -27.27 11.56 -9.50
CA VAL A 21 -26.37 10.89 -8.57
C VAL A 21 -24.98 11.37 -8.93
N GLN A 22 -24.47 12.31 -8.14
CA GLN A 22 -23.07 12.64 -8.13
C GLN A 22 -22.36 11.36 -7.67
N ALA A 23 -21.63 10.74 -8.59
CA ALA A 23 -20.64 9.75 -8.23
C ALA A 23 -19.65 10.46 -7.32
N ASP A 24 -19.70 10.13 -6.04
CA ASP A 24 -18.75 10.58 -5.04
C ASP A 24 -17.36 10.12 -5.50
N ASP A 25 -16.59 11.06 -6.05
CA ASP A 25 -15.20 10.88 -6.41
C ASP A 25 -14.46 10.67 -5.09
N THR A 26 -14.30 9.41 -4.70
CA THR A 26 -13.51 9.04 -3.54
C THR A 26 -12.09 9.55 -3.76
N ASP A 27 -11.77 10.69 -3.14
CA ASP A 27 -10.43 11.21 -2.93
C ASP A 27 -9.58 10.15 -2.18
N LYS A 28 -9.15 9.11 -2.89
CA LYS A 28 -8.13 8.18 -2.45
C LYS A 28 -6.83 8.97 -2.40
N LYS A 29 -6.56 9.58 -1.26
CA LYS A 29 -5.33 10.30 -0.95
C LYS A 29 -4.12 9.50 -1.46
N LYS A 30 -3.49 9.98 -2.53
CA LYS A 30 -2.33 9.34 -3.17
C LYS A 30 -1.23 9.11 -2.13
N ILE A 31 -0.86 7.85 -1.91
CA ILE A 31 0.26 7.50 -1.05
C ILE A 31 1.56 7.86 -1.79
N THR A 32 2.29 8.85 -1.29
CA THR A 32 3.52 9.37 -1.92
C THR A 32 4.78 9.12 -1.09
N LYS A 33 4.62 8.56 0.11
CA LYS A 33 5.72 8.27 1.03
C LYS A 33 5.53 6.88 1.60
N LEU A 34 6.64 6.21 1.89
CA LEU A 34 6.65 4.97 2.65
C LEU A 34 5.95 5.18 3.99
N GLN A 35 4.99 4.32 4.31
CA GLN A 35 4.34 4.27 5.62
C GLN A 35 4.75 2.99 6.33
N ILE A 36 5.13 3.12 7.61
CA ILE A 36 5.60 2.02 8.44
C ILE A 36 4.73 1.98 9.69
N GLY A 37 3.96 0.90 9.86
CA GLY A 37 3.19 0.63 11.07
C GLY A 37 3.75 -0.60 11.79
N VAL A 38 3.96 -0.52 13.10
CA VAL A 38 4.33 -1.69 13.91
C VAL A 38 3.05 -2.43 14.31
N LYS A 39 2.91 -3.70 13.91
CA LYS A 39 1.78 -4.58 14.25
C LYS A 39 2.01 -5.32 15.56
N LYS A 40 3.24 -5.77 15.80
CA LYS A 40 3.66 -6.49 17.00
C LYS A 40 5.07 -6.05 17.34
N ARG A 41 5.31 -5.68 18.60
CA ARG A 41 6.66 -5.44 19.13
C ARG A 41 7.24 -6.75 19.63
N ALA A 42 8.56 -6.91 19.51
CA ALA A 42 9.27 -7.98 20.20
C ALA A 42 9.25 -7.74 21.71
N GLU A 43 9.23 -8.82 22.50
CA GLU A 43 9.29 -8.76 23.96
C GLU A 43 10.67 -8.30 24.44
N HIS A 44 11.72 -8.79 23.78
CA HIS A 44 13.11 -8.41 23.99
C HIS A 44 13.72 -7.92 22.68
N CYS A 45 14.58 -6.91 22.75
CA CYS A 45 15.16 -6.29 21.56
C CYS A 45 16.60 -5.85 21.82
N ASP A 46 17.47 -6.84 22.01
CA ASP A 46 18.90 -6.61 22.23
C ASP A 46 19.62 -6.30 20.90
N THR A 47 19.16 -6.94 19.82
CA THR A 47 19.67 -6.72 18.47
C THR A 47 18.60 -6.10 17.58
N LYS A 48 18.99 -5.03 16.87
CA LYS A 48 18.18 -4.38 15.86
C LYS A 48 18.78 -4.55 14.48
N SER A 49 17.94 -4.73 13.48
CA SER A 49 18.35 -4.81 12.08
C SER A 49 19.00 -3.51 11.62
N LYS A 50 20.12 -3.62 10.93
CA LYS A 50 20.83 -2.52 10.28
C LYS A 50 21.32 -2.92 8.90
N LYS A 51 21.75 -1.94 8.10
CA LYS A 51 22.30 -2.20 6.76
C LYS A 51 23.46 -3.20 6.85
N GLY A 52 23.46 -4.17 5.94
CA GLY A 52 24.43 -5.25 5.87
C GLY A 52 24.07 -6.50 6.69
N ASP A 53 23.06 -6.45 7.56
CA ASP A 53 22.54 -7.66 8.19
C ASP A 53 21.82 -8.54 7.15
N VAL A 54 21.95 -9.86 7.31
CA VAL A 54 21.14 -10.84 6.58
C VAL A 54 19.87 -11.07 7.39
N LEU A 55 18.71 -10.80 6.80
CA LEU A 55 17.42 -10.94 7.46
C LEU A 55 16.68 -12.17 6.93
N HIS A 56 16.13 -12.96 7.84
CA HIS A 56 15.18 -14.02 7.54
C HIS A 56 13.79 -13.52 7.89
N MET A 57 12.87 -13.52 6.92
CA MET A 57 11.57 -12.87 7.09
C MET A 57 10.42 -13.69 6.54
N HIS A 58 9.30 -13.64 7.25
CA HIS A 58 8.01 -13.90 6.64
C HIS A 58 7.36 -12.60 6.16
N TYR A 59 6.65 -12.70 5.05
CA TYR A 59 5.83 -11.63 4.50
C TYR A 59 4.61 -12.17 3.75
N THR A 60 3.62 -11.29 3.63
CA THR A 60 2.49 -11.35 2.69
C THR A 60 2.36 -10.01 1.99
N GLY A 61 2.35 -10.00 0.66
CA GLY A 61 2.23 -8.82 -0.19
C GLY A 61 0.86 -8.76 -0.85
N THR A 62 0.17 -7.63 -0.71
CA THR A 62 -1.16 -7.38 -1.26
C THR A 62 -1.21 -6.06 -2.03
N LEU A 63 -2.07 -6.00 -3.04
CA LEU A 63 -2.45 -4.76 -3.74
C LEU A 63 -3.43 -3.93 -2.89
N GLU A 64 -3.76 -2.72 -3.35
CA GLU A 64 -4.64 -1.84 -2.60
C GLU A 64 -6.06 -2.38 -2.41
N ASP A 65 -6.54 -3.17 -3.38
CA ASP A 65 -7.82 -3.89 -3.38
C ASP A 65 -7.83 -5.13 -2.46
N GLY A 66 -6.68 -5.49 -1.89
CA GLY A 66 -6.52 -6.66 -1.02
C GLY A 66 -6.08 -7.94 -1.74
N THR A 67 -5.92 -7.92 -3.07
CA THR A 67 -5.43 -9.07 -3.84
C THR A 67 -4.01 -9.43 -3.40
N GLU A 68 -3.82 -10.64 -2.87
CA GLU A 68 -2.49 -11.17 -2.57
C GLU A 68 -1.75 -11.49 -3.87
N PHE A 69 -0.55 -10.94 -4.03
CA PHE A 69 0.32 -11.27 -5.17
C PHE A 69 1.43 -12.25 -4.79
N ASP A 70 1.85 -12.25 -3.52
CA ASP A 70 2.91 -13.13 -3.06
C ASP A 70 2.91 -13.30 -1.53
N SER A 71 3.35 -14.47 -1.05
CA SER A 71 3.44 -14.78 0.38
C SER A 71 4.48 -15.88 0.62
N SER A 72 5.41 -15.61 1.53
CA SER A 72 6.35 -16.64 2.04
C SER A 72 5.65 -17.69 2.92
N ARG A 73 4.54 -17.32 3.56
CA ARG A 73 3.85 -18.17 4.55
C ARG A 73 3.13 -19.33 3.89
N THR A 74 2.56 -19.10 2.71
CA THR A 74 1.89 -20.16 1.92
C THR A 74 2.87 -21.21 1.43
N ARG A 75 4.15 -20.83 1.25
CA ARG A 75 5.25 -21.73 0.90
C ARG A 75 5.96 -22.36 2.09
N ASN A 76 5.69 -21.86 3.30
CA ASN A 76 6.42 -22.22 4.52
C ASN A 76 7.95 -22.09 4.39
N ASP A 77 8.41 -21.07 3.64
CA ASP A 77 9.81 -20.84 3.35
C ASP A 77 10.15 -19.35 3.56
N PRO A 78 10.89 -19.01 4.63
CA PRO A 78 11.31 -17.63 4.90
C PRO A 78 12.15 -17.05 3.77
N PHE A 79 11.92 -15.77 3.47
CA PHE A 79 12.74 -15.07 2.50
C PHE A 79 13.99 -14.51 3.17
N VAL A 80 15.14 -14.75 2.54
CA VAL A 80 16.46 -14.37 3.06
C VAL A 80 17.12 -13.38 2.11
N PHE A 81 17.56 -12.25 2.65
CA PHE A 81 18.21 -11.19 1.86
C PHE A 81 19.12 -10.32 2.75
N THR A 82 20.00 -9.55 2.12
CA THR A 82 20.88 -8.60 2.81
C THR A 82 20.25 -7.20 2.82
N LEU A 83 19.97 -6.65 4.00
CA LEU A 83 19.29 -5.37 4.15
C LEU A 83 20.16 -4.20 3.66
N GLY A 84 19.58 -3.31 2.86
CA GLY A 84 20.25 -2.07 2.41
C GLY A 84 21.24 -2.27 1.27
N SER A 85 21.24 -3.46 0.63
CA SER A 85 22.12 -3.80 -0.48
C SER A 85 21.51 -3.52 -1.86
N GLY A 86 20.22 -3.13 -1.92
CA GLY A 86 19.48 -3.03 -3.18
C GLY A 86 19.02 -4.37 -3.76
N GLN A 87 19.14 -5.48 -3.01
CA GLN A 87 18.59 -6.80 -3.41
C GLN A 87 17.05 -6.83 -3.43
N VAL A 88 16.41 -5.95 -2.67
CA VAL A 88 14.96 -5.82 -2.55
C VAL A 88 14.50 -4.43 -2.98
N ILE A 89 13.19 -4.22 -3.11
CA ILE A 89 12.62 -2.91 -3.40
C ILE A 89 13.01 -1.87 -2.33
N LYS A 90 13.15 -0.61 -2.73
CA LYS A 90 13.63 0.48 -1.85
C LYS A 90 12.78 0.64 -0.59
N GLY A 91 11.48 0.38 -0.68
CA GLY A 91 10.57 0.44 0.47
C GLY A 91 10.89 -0.59 1.55
N TRP A 92 11.43 -1.76 1.19
CA TRP A 92 11.93 -2.74 2.16
C TRP A 92 13.25 -2.28 2.77
N ASP A 93 14.21 -1.86 1.96
CA ASP A 93 15.51 -1.36 2.43
C ASP A 93 15.38 -0.19 3.43
N GLN A 94 14.34 0.62 3.29
CA GLN A 94 14.02 1.72 4.21
C GLN A 94 13.12 1.29 5.38
N GLY A 95 12.11 0.46 5.10
CA GLY A 95 11.04 0.12 6.04
C GLY A 95 11.43 -0.90 7.12
N LEU A 96 12.50 -1.65 6.89
CA LEU A 96 12.92 -2.78 7.72
C LEU A 96 14.11 -2.48 8.63
N LEU A 97 14.57 -1.24 8.67
CA LEU A 97 15.60 -0.79 9.61
C LEU A 97 15.05 -0.78 11.04
N ASN A 98 15.93 -1.04 12.01
CA ASN A 98 15.62 -1.00 13.44
C ASN A 98 14.47 -1.93 13.86
N MET A 99 14.33 -3.08 13.21
CA MET A 99 13.43 -4.16 13.65
C MET A 99 14.13 -5.10 14.61
N CYS A 100 13.35 -5.64 15.54
CA CYS A 100 13.78 -6.70 16.44
C CYS A 100 13.29 -8.07 15.92
N GLU A 101 13.99 -9.15 16.23
CA GLU A 101 13.46 -10.51 15.97
C GLU A 101 12.12 -10.71 16.67
N GLY A 102 11.14 -11.31 15.98
CA GLY A 102 9.75 -11.45 16.41
C GLY A 102 8.87 -10.20 16.21
N GLU A 103 9.43 -9.06 15.77
CA GLU A 103 8.65 -7.86 15.44
C GLU A 103 7.88 -8.05 14.12
N GLN A 104 6.65 -7.56 14.08
CA GLN A 104 5.83 -7.51 12.87
C GLN A 104 5.52 -6.08 12.47
N ARG A 105 5.58 -5.79 11.17
CA ARG A 105 5.24 -4.48 10.60
C ARG A 105 4.25 -4.60 9.45
N LYS A 106 3.53 -3.52 9.23
CA LYS A 106 2.80 -3.23 8.00
C LYS A 106 3.53 -2.12 7.25
N LEU A 107 3.91 -2.37 6.01
CA LEU A 107 4.49 -1.38 5.12
C LEU A 107 3.47 -1.02 4.04
N VAL A 108 3.27 0.27 3.79
CA VAL A 108 2.57 0.76 2.59
C VAL A 108 3.61 1.45 1.73
N ILE A 109 3.91 0.84 0.59
CA ILE A 109 5.04 1.20 -0.27
C ILE A 109 4.48 1.81 -1.55
N PRO A 110 4.67 3.13 -1.78
CA PRO A 110 4.30 3.75 -3.04
C PRO A 110 5.13 3.18 -4.20
N ALA A 111 4.60 3.28 -5.41
CA ALA A 111 5.18 2.62 -6.58
C ALA A 111 6.65 2.97 -6.84
N ASP A 112 7.06 4.22 -6.62
CA ASP A 112 8.43 4.72 -6.79
C ASP A 112 9.45 4.05 -5.83
N LEU A 113 8.96 3.51 -4.71
CA LEU A 113 9.74 2.69 -3.77
C LEU A 113 9.49 1.18 -3.93
N GLY A 114 8.62 0.79 -4.85
CA GLY A 114 8.31 -0.58 -5.25
C GLY A 114 8.82 -0.88 -6.66
N TYR A 115 7.90 -1.24 -7.57
CA TYR A 115 8.20 -1.63 -8.96
C TYR A 115 7.97 -0.50 -10.01
N GLY A 116 7.58 0.68 -9.56
CA GLY A 116 7.37 1.87 -10.39
C GLY A 116 6.34 1.69 -11.51
N GLU A 117 6.47 2.50 -12.56
CA GLU A 117 5.60 2.49 -13.74
C GLU A 117 5.77 1.22 -14.60
N ARG A 118 6.77 0.38 -14.33
CA ARG A 118 6.92 -0.90 -15.04
C ARG A 118 6.11 -2.01 -14.41
N GLY A 119 5.84 -1.93 -13.10
CA GLY A 119 5.24 -3.03 -12.34
C GLY A 119 6.13 -4.29 -12.35
N ALA A 120 5.52 -5.43 -12.04
CA ALA A 120 6.10 -6.76 -12.20
C ALA A 120 5.03 -7.73 -12.72
N PRO A 121 4.85 -7.79 -14.05
CA PRO A 121 3.84 -8.66 -14.67
C PRO A 121 4.07 -10.15 -14.34
N PRO A 122 3.01 -10.96 -14.24
CA PRO A 122 1.60 -10.57 -14.41
C PRO A 122 0.93 -10.06 -13.13
N LYS A 123 1.62 -10.11 -11.98
CA LYS A 123 0.96 -9.98 -10.66
C LYS A 123 0.88 -8.55 -10.13
N ILE A 124 1.84 -7.70 -10.48
CA ILE A 124 1.93 -6.33 -9.98
C ILE A 124 1.79 -5.38 -11.16
N PRO A 125 0.71 -4.60 -11.26
CA PRO A 125 0.52 -3.67 -12.35
C PRO A 125 1.47 -2.45 -12.23
N PRO A 126 1.71 -1.73 -13.35
CA PRO A 126 2.32 -0.40 -13.35
C PRO A 126 1.73 0.53 -12.29
N GLY A 127 2.58 1.28 -11.59
CA GLY A 127 2.15 2.33 -10.67
C GLY A 127 1.46 1.83 -9.38
N ALA A 128 1.48 0.52 -9.12
CA ALA A 128 0.81 -0.06 -7.96
C ALA A 128 1.46 0.37 -6.62
N THR A 129 0.61 0.78 -5.68
CA THR A 129 0.99 0.83 -4.26
C THR A 129 0.90 -0.57 -3.66
N LEU A 130 1.91 -0.97 -2.91
CA LEU A 130 2.02 -2.30 -2.32
C LEU A 130 1.80 -2.23 -0.81
N LYS A 131 1.08 -3.20 -0.26
CA LYS A 131 0.91 -3.39 1.18
C LYS A 131 1.59 -4.69 1.59
N PHE A 132 2.54 -4.60 2.50
CA PHE A 132 3.22 -5.77 3.05
C PHE A 132 2.95 -5.91 4.53
N ASP A 133 2.54 -7.10 4.94
CA ASP A 133 2.62 -7.53 6.33
C ASP A 133 3.86 -8.40 6.48
N VAL A 134 4.81 -7.97 7.32
CA VAL A 134 6.12 -8.60 7.48
C VAL A 134 6.39 -9.00 8.92
N GLU A 135 7.23 -10.00 9.10
CA GLU A 135 7.70 -10.52 10.38
C GLU A 135 9.19 -10.85 10.27
N LEU A 136 9.99 -10.25 11.14
CA LEU A 136 11.42 -10.55 11.22
C LEU A 136 11.62 -11.78 12.09
N LEU A 137 12.21 -12.83 11.53
CA LEU A 137 12.44 -14.09 12.24
C LEU A 137 13.84 -14.14 12.85
N LYS A 138 14.84 -13.68 12.08
CA LYS A 138 16.25 -13.78 12.47
C LYS A 138 17.09 -12.68 11.83
N ILE A 139 18.06 -12.18 12.59
CA ILE A 139 19.14 -11.31 12.15
C ILE A 139 20.43 -12.14 12.15
N GLU A 140 21.00 -12.37 10.97
CA GLU A 140 22.32 -12.96 10.83
C GLU A 140 23.34 -11.87 10.54
N ARG A 141 24.31 -11.72 11.45
CA ARG A 141 25.37 -10.72 11.35
C ARG A 141 26.72 -11.39 11.45
N ARG A 142 27.62 -11.03 10.54
CA ARG A 142 28.96 -11.62 10.46
C ARG A 142 29.78 -11.50 11.75
N SER A 143 29.56 -10.48 12.59
CA SER A 143 30.26 -10.32 13.87
C SER A 143 29.88 -11.34 14.94
N ASP A 144 28.80 -12.07 14.72
CA ASP A 144 28.19 -12.97 15.70
C ASP A 144 28.52 -14.45 15.37
N LEU A 145 29.37 -14.67 14.34
CA LEU A 145 29.93 -15.95 13.90
C LEU A 145 31.40 -16.07 14.34
#